data_AF-A0A9P6AEB2-F1
#
_entry.id   AF-A0A9P6AEB2-F1
#
_cell.length_a   1.000
_cell.length_b   1.000
_cell.length_c   1.000
_cell.angle_alpha   90.00
_cell.angle_beta   90.00
_cell.angle_gamma   90.00
#
_symmetry.space_group_name_H-M   'P 1'
#
loop_
_entity.id
_entity.type
_entity.pdbx_description
1 polymer ?
#
loop_
_entity_poly.entity_id
_entity_poly.type
_entity_poly.pdbx_seq_one_letter_code
_entity_poly.pdbx_strand_id
1 'polypeptide(L)'
;MGHVIREFTSNTAGIRQVTMLCQHALSMDPNRGSHLWDPRLDNCFPRKTLLSQCPDSKRMATAHRQPKANWLSAVKCLSHKPRSRTFAPSHSPPDIVAYNTSGSLYDDFVFLHMEQNHWIHSTGFFLPWHRWFVYQFTKALQEQCGYEE
;
A
#
# COMPACT_ATOMS: atom_id res chain seq x y z
N MET A 1 -43.05 2.88 27.70
CA MET A 1 -42.06 1.83 27.38
C MET A 1 -41.10 2.44 26.37
N GLY A 2 -39.97 2.95 26.85
CA GLY A 2 -38.93 3.58 26.03
C GLY A 2 -37.58 2.96 26.40
N HIS A 3 -36.64 3.05 25.46
CA HIS A 3 -35.26 2.52 25.47
C HIS A 3 -35.05 1.13 24.86
N VAL A 4 -34.92 1.09 23.53
CA VAL A 4 -33.92 0.26 22.85
C VAL A 4 -33.32 1.07 21.69
N ILE A 5 -32.42 2.01 22.00
CA ILE A 5 -31.37 2.44 21.07
C ILE A 5 -30.08 2.56 21.88
N ARG A 6 -29.02 1.96 21.34
CA ARG A 6 -27.58 2.05 21.67
C ARG A 6 -27.02 0.91 22.52
N GLU A 7 -26.39 -0.03 21.82
CA GLU A 7 -25.11 -0.70 22.11
C GLU A 7 -25.02 -1.83 21.05
N PHE A 8 -24.14 -1.78 20.04
CA PHE A 8 -22.73 -2.13 20.11
C PHE A 8 -21.94 -1.43 18.98
N THR A 9 -21.19 -0.37 19.31
CA THR A 9 -20.02 0.03 18.51
C THR A 9 -18.84 0.19 19.45
N SER A 10 -18.36 -0.95 19.96
CA SER A 10 -17.09 -1.03 20.68
C SER A 10 -16.01 -1.41 19.69
N ASN A 11 -15.31 -0.40 19.17
CA ASN A 11 -14.17 -0.52 18.25
C ASN A 11 -13.10 -1.51 18.76
N THR A 12 -13.06 -1.75 20.07
CA THR A 12 -12.13 -2.66 20.77
C THR A 12 -12.30 -4.14 20.42
N ALA A 13 -13.51 -4.63 20.12
CA ALA A 13 -13.71 -6.04 19.78
C ALA A 13 -13.17 -6.36 18.38
N GLY A 14 -13.47 -5.49 17.40
CA GLY A 14 -12.93 -5.57 16.05
C GLY A 14 -11.41 -5.40 16.02
N ILE A 15 -10.87 -4.42 16.77
CA ILE A 15 -9.42 -4.22 16.89
C ILE A 15 -8.74 -5.47 17.48
N ARG A 16 -9.30 -6.07 18.55
CA ARG A 16 -8.73 -7.30 19.15
C ARG A 16 -8.70 -8.48 18.18
N GLN A 17 -9.77 -8.68 17.41
CA GLN A 17 -9.81 -9.74 16.39
C GLN A 17 -8.79 -9.50 15.29
N VAL A 18 -8.68 -8.27 14.79
CA VAL A 18 -7.69 -7.91 13.76
C VAL A 18 -6.26 -8.04 14.31
N THR A 19 -5.99 -7.63 15.55
CA THR A 19 -4.67 -7.80 16.18
C THR A 19 -4.32 -9.28 16.36
N MET A 20 -5.26 -10.11 16.81
CA MET A 20 -5.05 -11.55 16.96
C MET A 20 -4.78 -12.23 15.61
N LEU A 21 -5.55 -11.89 14.58
CA LEU A 21 -5.35 -12.41 13.22
C LEU A 21 -4.02 -11.93 12.62
N CYS A 22 -3.62 -10.68 12.90
CA CYS A 22 -2.33 -10.15 12.48
C CYS A 22 -1.16 -10.85 13.18
N GLN A 23 -1.25 -11.08 14.50
CA GLN A 23 -0.27 -11.85 15.26
C GLN A 23 -0.17 -13.31 14.80
N HIS A 24 -1.30 -13.91 14.44
CA HIS A 24 -1.32 -15.25 13.88
C HIS A 24 -0.71 -15.31 12.47
N ALA A 25 -1.04 -14.36 11.59
CA ALA A 25 -0.42 -14.24 10.27
C ALA A 25 1.11 -14.03 10.37
N LEU A 26 1.56 -13.19 11.31
CA LEU A 26 2.99 -13.00 11.60
C LEU A 26 3.65 -14.26 12.19
N SER A 27 2.90 -15.18 12.78
CA SER A 27 3.40 -16.48 13.24
C SER A 27 3.53 -17.52 12.14
N MET A 28 2.91 -17.27 11.00
CA MET A 28 2.95 -18.13 9.83
C MET A 28 3.95 -17.65 8.76
N ASP A 29 4.62 -16.51 8.97
CA ASP A 29 5.63 -15.99 8.05
C ASP A 29 6.99 -16.71 8.22
N PRO A 30 7.46 -17.50 7.22
CA PRO A 30 8.75 -18.18 7.27
C PRO A 30 9.95 -17.22 7.21
N ASN A 31 9.75 -15.94 6.88
CA ASN A 31 10.79 -14.90 6.82
C ASN A 31 10.84 -14.01 8.09
N ARG A 32 10.23 -14.44 9.19
CA ARG A 32 10.22 -13.72 10.49
C ARG A 32 11.61 -13.24 10.96
N GLY A 33 12.71 -13.86 10.50
CA GLY A 33 14.08 -13.51 10.87
C GLY A 33 14.82 -12.51 9.98
N SER A 34 14.30 -12.11 8.81
CA SER A 34 15.14 -11.41 7.79
C SER A 34 14.79 -9.95 7.51
N HIS A 35 13.72 -9.38 8.09
CA HIS A 35 13.42 -7.96 7.91
C HIS A 35 13.16 -7.26 9.25
N LEU A 36 14.19 -6.53 9.70
CA LEU A 36 14.11 -5.35 10.56
C LEU A 36 13.50 -5.49 11.96
N TRP A 37 13.82 -6.55 12.71
CA TRP A 37 13.72 -6.50 14.17
C TRP A 37 15.03 -5.95 14.74
N ASP A 38 15.10 -4.64 15.00
CA ASP A 38 16.21 -4.03 15.75
C ASP A 38 15.99 -4.26 17.25
N PRO A 39 16.81 -5.08 17.94
CA PRO A 39 16.67 -5.38 19.37
C PRO A 39 16.76 -4.12 20.27
N ARG A 40 17.17 -2.96 19.73
CA ARG A 40 17.27 -1.69 20.45
C ARG A 40 15.91 -1.01 20.67
N LEU A 41 14.86 -1.40 19.94
CA LEU A 41 13.53 -0.77 20.04
C LEU A 41 12.66 -1.36 21.16
N ASP A 42 12.95 -2.58 21.60
CA ASP A 42 12.19 -3.27 22.67
C ASP A 42 12.41 -2.63 24.06
N ASN A 43 13.49 -1.85 24.23
CA ASN A 43 13.82 -1.20 25.49
C ASN A 43 13.21 0.21 25.64
N CYS A 44 12.51 0.74 24.63
CA CYS A 44 12.06 2.12 24.64
C CYS A 44 10.68 2.36 25.28
N PHE A 45 9.91 1.32 25.65
CA PHE A 45 8.67 1.50 26.42
C PHE A 45 8.24 0.22 27.18
N PRO A 46 7.77 0.27 28.45
CA PRO A 46 7.84 1.36 29.43
C PRO A 46 8.75 1.06 30.65
N ARG A 47 9.38 2.14 31.09
CA ARG A 47 9.91 2.43 32.44
C ARG A 47 11.29 1.89 32.82
N LYS A 48 12.17 2.88 33.01
CA LYS A 48 13.42 2.87 33.77
C LYS A 48 14.56 2.14 33.05
N THR A 49 15.25 2.82 32.14
CA THR A 49 16.70 3.10 32.18
C THR A 49 17.13 3.76 30.84
N LEU A 50 17.81 4.92 30.95
CA LEU A 50 18.57 5.68 29.92
C LEU A 50 17.91 6.05 28.57
N LEU A 51 17.38 7.28 28.51
CA LEU A 51 16.92 8.02 27.31
C LEU A 51 17.97 8.15 26.18
N SER A 52 19.26 7.94 26.46
CA SER A 52 20.36 8.11 25.48
C SER A 52 20.48 6.98 24.47
N GLN A 53 19.69 5.91 24.60
CA GLN A 53 19.72 4.73 23.74
C GLN A 53 18.55 4.64 22.76
N CYS A 54 17.52 5.49 22.92
CA CYS A 54 16.40 5.55 21.98
C CYS A 54 16.74 6.55 20.85
N PRO A 55 16.48 6.22 19.57
CA PRO A 55 16.62 7.19 18.49
C PRO A 55 15.72 8.41 18.77
N ASP A 56 16.26 9.63 18.58
CA ASP A 56 15.54 10.87 18.86
C ASP A 56 14.11 10.83 18.30
N SER A 57 13.13 11.30 19.06
CA SER A 57 11.72 11.36 18.62
C SER A 57 11.55 12.09 17.28
N LYS A 58 12.44 13.05 16.99
CA LYS A 58 12.55 13.72 15.70
C LYS A 58 12.96 12.75 14.58
N ARG A 59 13.91 11.84 14.83
CA ARG A 59 14.40 10.81 13.89
C ARG A 59 13.33 9.76 13.56
N MET A 60 12.51 9.34 14.52
CA MET A 60 11.33 8.48 14.25
C MET A 60 10.28 9.22 13.40
N ALA A 61 10.05 10.52 13.67
CA ALA A 61 9.14 11.32 12.87
C ALA A 61 9.66 11.56 11.44
N THR A 62 10.97 11.72 11.22
CA THR A 62 11.57 11.76 9.88
C THR A 62 11.51 10.39 9.20
N ALA A 63 11.84 9.31 9.90
CA ALA A 63 11.79 7.95 9.37
C ALA A 63 10.38 7.49 8.98
N HIS A 64 9.31 8.03 9.60
CA HIS A 64 7.93 7.77 9.16
C HIS A 64 7.45 8.66 8.00
N ARG A 65 8.07 9.83 7.81
CA ARG A 65 7.76 10.74 6.69
C ARG A 65 8.51 10.37 5.41
N GLN A 66 9.70 9.77 5.55
CA GLN A 66 10.54 9.35 4.43
C GLN A 66 9.88 8.30 3.52
N PRO A 67 9.25 7.22 4.01
CA PRO A 67 8.59 6.22 3.16
C PRO A 67 7.49 6.82 2.29
N LYS A 68 6.67 7.72 2.86
CA LYS A 68 5.62 8.42 2.12
C LYS A 68 6.18 9.38 1.06
N ALA A 69 7.26 10.08 1.39
CA ALA A 69 7.91 11.00 0.46
C ALA A 69 8.59 10.27 -0.72
N ASN A 70 9.26 9.15 -0.44
CA ASN A 70 9.93 8.31 -1.44
C ASN A 70 8.93 7.65 -2.39
N TRP A 71 7.80 7.16 -1.87
CA TRP A 71 6.73 6.64 -2.71
C TRP A 71 6.15 7.73 -3.63
N LEU A 72 5.88 8.91 -3.07
CA LEU A 72 5.32 10.01 -3.85
C LEU A 72 6.30 10.51 -4.94
N SER A 73 7.60 10.56 -4.65
CA SER A 73 8.60 10.92 -5.67
C SER A 73 8.68 9.86 -6.77
N ALA A 74 8.59 8.58 -6.43
CA ALA A 74 8.58 7.49 -7.41
C ALA A 74 7.34 7.55 -8.31
N VAL A 75 6.15 7.79 -7.75
CA VAL A 75 4.90 7.96 -8.54
C VAL A 75 5.01 9.16 -9.49
N LYS A 76 5.55 10.29 -9.01
CA LYS A 76 5.83 11.46 -9.86
C LYS A 76 6.85 11.14 -10.95
N CYS A 77 7.86 10.32 -10.67
CA CYS A 77 8.77 9.86 -11.69
C CYS A 77 8.02 9.04 -12.75
N LEU A 78 7.15 8.12 -12.35
CA LEU A 78 6.41 7.24 -13.25
C LEU A 78 5.46 8.02 -14.18
N SER A 79 4.90 9.14 -13.71
CA SER A 79 4.08 10.04 -14.54
C SER A 79 4.85 10.80 -15.61
N HIS A 80 6.19 10.72 -15.62
CA HIS A 80 7.05 11.28 -16.66
C HIS A 80 7.78 10.20 -17.47
N LYS A 81 7.60 8.91 -17.12
CA LYS A 81 8.22 7.83 -17.87
C LYS A 81 7.50 7.62 -19.19
N PRO A 82 8.24 7.29 -20.27
CA PRO A 82 7.61 6.96 -21.53
C PRO A 82 6.69 5.76 -21.32
N ARG A 83 5.57 5.78 -22.02
CA ARG A 83 4.60 4.70 -22.03
C ARG A 83 5.22 3.33 -22.35
N SER A 84 4.51 2.27 -21.99
CA SER A 84 4.86 0.92 -22.40
C SER A 84 4.68 0.73 -23.90
N ARG A 85 5.71 0.20 -24.58
CA ARG A 85 5.64 -0.15 -26.01
C ARG A 85 4.81 -1.40 -26.30
N THR A 86 4.59 -2.23 -25.28
CA THR A 86 3.86 -3.50 -25.40
C THR A 86 2.40 -3.38 -25.00
N PHE A 87 2.02 -2.30 -24.32
CA PHE A 87 0.63 -2.07 -23.97
C PHE A 87 -0.15 -1.51 -25.17
N ALA A 88 -1.19 -2.22 -25.56
CA ALA A 88 -2.18 -1.79 -26.54
C ALA A 88 -3.58 -1.98 -25.91
N PRO A 89 -4.43 -0.94 -25.90
CA PRO A 89 -5.82 -1.07 -25.48
C PRO A 89 -6.52 -2.15 -26.29
N SER A 90 -7.26 -3.05 -25.61
CA SER A 90 -8.08 -4.04 -26.30
C SER A 90 -9.39 -3.44 -26.80
N HIS A 91 -9.91 -2.44 -26.08
CA HIS A 91 -11.12 -1.71 -26.40
C HIS A 91 -11.12 -0.33 -25.71
N SER A 92 -11.89 0.62 -26.24
CA SER A 92 -12.10 1.92 -25.62
C SER A 92 -13.60 2.10 -25.37
N PRO A 93 -14.10 1.77 -24.16
CA PRO A 93 -15.47 2.06 -23.77
C PRO A 93 -15.84 3.54 -24.02
N PRO A 94 -17.09 3.85 -24.39
CA PRO A 94 -17.50 5.23 -24.66
C PRO A 94 -17.47 6.12 -23.40
N ASP A 95 -17.54 5.51 -22.22
CA ASP A 95 -17.64 6.20 -20.93
C ASP A 95 -16.26 6.51 -20.29
N ILE A 96 -15.17 6.27 -21.02
CA ILE A 96 -13.81 6.59 -20.57
C ILE A 96 -13.11 7.53 -21.55
N VAL A 97 -12.13 8.27 -21.06
CA VAL A 97 -11.31 9.13 -21.92
C VAL A 97 -10.62 8.29 -23.00
N ALA A 98 -10.54 8.84 -24.22
CA ALA A 98 -9.84 8.18 -25.30
C ALA A 98 -8.38 7.93 -24.91
N TYR A 99 -7.86 6.78 -25.32
CA TYR A 99 -6.49 6.40 -25.02
C TYR A 99 -5.48 7.41 -25.59
N ASN A 100 -4.61 7.94 -24.72
CA ASN A 100 -3.58 8.88 -25.11
C ASN A 100 -2.27 8.16 -25.46
N THR A 101 -1.95 8.09 -26.75
CA THR A 101 -0.70 7.48 -27.23
C THR A 101 0.55 8.28 -26.88
N SER A 102 0.40 9.56 -26.52
CA SER A 102 1.47 10.42 -26.00
C SER A 102 1.48 10.51 -24.47
N GLY A 103 0.71 9.65 -23.79
CA GLY A 103 0.66 9.57 -22.33
C GLY A 103 1.93 8.97 -21.71
N SER A 104 1.98 9.02 -20.39
CA SER A 104 3.03 8.45 -19.56
C SER A 104 2.77 6.97 -19.25
N LEU A 105 3.77 6.28 -18.69
CA LEU A 105 3.59 4.94 -18.15
C LEU A 105 2.55 4.88 -17.03
N TYR A 106 2.43 5.95 -16.23
CA TYR A 106 1.36 6.07 -15.24
C TYR A 106 -0.02 6.07 -15.89
N ASP A 107 -0.19 6.78 -17.01
CA ASP A 107 -1.45 6.84 -17.75
C ASP A 107 -1.85 5.48 -18.31
N ASP A 108 -0.88 4.62 -18.68
CA ASP A 108 -1.16 3.23 -19.09
C ASP A 108 -1.82 2.41 -17.97
N PHE A 109 -1.30 2.52 -16.73
CA PHE A 109 -1.88 1.82 -15.58
C PHE A 109 -3.31 2.29 -15.30
N VAL A 110 -3.54 3.60 -15.36
CA VAL A 110 -4.87 4.19 -15.15
C VAL A 110 -5.82 3.72 -16.24
N PHE A 111 -5.39 3.79 -17.51
CA PHE A 111 -6.22 3.38 -18.64
C PHE A 111 -6.59 1.90 -18.56
N LEU A 112 -5.63 1.01 -18.25
CA LEU A 112 -5.86 -0.42 -18.07
C LEU A 112 -6.95 -0.69 -17.00
N HIS A 113 -6.89 0.02 -15.88
CA HIS A 113 -7.89 -0.09 -14.82
C HIS A 113 -9.27 0.40 -15.27
N MET A 114 -9.32 1.54 -15.99
CA MET A 114 -10.56 2.10 -16.53
C MET A 114 -11.20 1.17 -17.57
N GLU A 115 -10.41 0.63 -18.48
CA GLU A 115 -10.84 -0.31 -19.53
C GLU A 115 -11.45 -1.58 -18.91
N GLN A 116 -10.85 -2.12 -17.85
CA GLN A 116 -11.30 -3.37 -17.23
C GLN A 116 -12.33 -3.18 -16.12
N ASN A 117 -12.81 -1.95 -15.88
CA ASN A 117 -13.60 -1.59 -14.70
C ASN A 117 -14.79 -2.55 -14.44
N HIS A 118 -15.54 -2.92 -15.48
CA HIS A 118 -16.70 -3.82 -15.38
C HIS A 118 -16.34 -5.28 -15.08
N TRP A 119 -15.11 -5.69 -15.37
CA TRP A 119 -14.62 -7.05 -15.13
C TRP A 119 -13.99 -7.21 -13.75
N ILE A 120 -13.45 -6.11 -13.20
CA ILE A 120 -12.62 -6.12 -11.98
C ILE A 120 -13.36 -5.59 -10.75
N HIS A 121 -14.50 -4.90 -10.90
CA HIS A 121 -15.31 -4.41 -9.77
C HIS A 121 -16.61 -5.20 -9.63
N SER A 122 -17.00 -5.47 -8.38
CA SER A 122 -18.21 -6.24 -8.05
C SER A 122 -18.24 -7.64 -8.68
N THR A 123 -17.05 -8.21 -8.95
CA THR A 123 -16.85 -9.57 -9.45
C THR A 123 -15.95 -10.36 -8.51
N GLY A 124 -15.84 -11.68 -8.73
CA GLY A 124 -14.86 -12.52 -8.04
C GLY A 124 -13.40 -12.16 -8.33
N PHE A 125 -13.14 -11.32 -9.34
CA PHE A 125 -11.79 -10.89 -9.71
C PHE A 125 -11.27 -9.71 -8.91
N PHE A 126 -12.13 -9.03 -8.14
CA PHE A 126 -11.76 -7.79 -7.44
C PHE A 126 -10.46 -7.93 -6.64
N LEU A 127 -10.41 -8.84 -5.67
CA LEU A 127 -9.23 -9.02 -4.82
C LEU A 127 -7.98 -9.54 -5.57
N PRO A 128 -8.05 -10.62 -6.37
CA PRO A 128 -6.87 -11.13 -7.05
C PRO A 128 -6.33 -10.15 -8.11
N TRP A 129 -7.20 -9.48 -8.86
CA TRP A 129 -6.78 -8.49 -9.87
C TRP A 129 -6.11 -7.29 -9.21
N HIS A 130 -6.70 -6.72 -8.15
CA HIS A 130 -6.11 -5.55 -7.49
C HIS A 130 -4.79 -5.88 -6.78
N ARG A 131 -4.66 -7.08 -6.21
CA ARG A 131 -3.38 -7.54 -5.64
C ARG A 131 -2.30 -7.62 -6.72
N TRP A 132 -2.62 -8.22 -7.87
CA TRP A 132 -1.70 -8.30 -9.00
C TRP A 132 -1.37 -6.90 -9.56
N PHE A 133 -2.37 -6.03 -9.71
CA PHE A 133 -2.22 -4.67 -10.21
C PHE A 133 -1.26 -3.85 -9.34
N VAL A 134 -1.45 -3.87 -8.02
CA VAL A 134 -0.56 -3.18 -7.08
C VAL A 134 0.85 -3.77 -7.14
N TYR A 135 1.00 -5.09 -7.24
CA TYR A 135 2.32 -5.71 -7.41
C TYR A 135 3.02 -5.22 -8.68
N GLN A 136 2.34 -5.21 -9.83
CA GLN A 136 2.92 -4.71 -11.08
C GLN A 136 3.25 -3.22 -11.02
N PHE A 137 2.39 -2.42 -10.37
CA PHE A 137 2.65 -1.00 -10.17
C PHE A 137 3.89 -0.77 -9.31
N THR A 138 4.03 -1.48 -8.18
CA THR A 138 5.23 -1.42 -7.33
C THR A 138 6.48 -1.87 -8.08
N LYS A 139 6.39 -2.95 -8.88
CA LYS A 139 7.48 -3.39 -9.74
C LYS A 139 7.90 -2.30 -10.74
N ALA A 140 6.95 -1.62 -11.37
CA ALA A 140 7.24 -0.49 -12.25
C ALA A 140 7.91 0.68 -11.50
N LEU A 141 7.47 1.01 -10.29
CA LEU A 141 8.13 2.02 -9.45
C LEU A 141 9.58 1.62 -9.13
N GLN A 142 9.84 0.36 -8.80
CA GLN A 142 11.18 -0.17 -8.52
C GLN A 142 12.07 -0.11 -9.78
N GLU A 143 11.60 -0.65 -10.89
CA GLU A 143 12.39 -0.83 -12.11
C GLU A 143 12.61 0.46 -12.90
N GLN A 144 11.60 1.32 -12.98
CA GLN A 144 11.65 2.54 -13.79
C GLN A 144 12.10 3.76 -12.99
N CYS A 145 11.86 3.76 -11.68
CA CYS A 145 12.03 4.93 -10.82
C CYS A 145 12.88 4.69 -9.57
N GLY A 146 13.44 3.49 -9.39
CA GLY A 146 14.34 3.19 -8.28
C GLY A 146 13.66 3.29 -6.91
N TYR A 147 12.36 3.00 -6.84
CA TYR A 147 11.65 2.96 -5.56
C TYR A 147 12.19 1.81 -4.70
N GLU A 148 12.57 2.12 -3.46
CA GLU A 148 12.97 1.15 -2.44
C GLU A 148 11.99 1.28 -1.26
N GLU A 149 11.48 0.15 -0.79
CA GLU A 149 10.52 0.07 0.32
C GLU A 149 11.18 0.30 1.69
#